data_AF-A0A103XJA7-F1
#
_entry.id   AF-A0A103XJA7-F1
#
_cell.length_a   1.000
_cell.length_b   1.000
_cell.length_c   1.000
_cell.angle_alpha   90.00
_cell.angle_beta   90.00
_cell.angle_gamma   90.00
#
_symmetry.space_group_name_H-M   'P 1'
#
loop_
_entity.id
_entity.type
_entity.pdbx_description
1 polymer ?
#
loop_
_entity_poly.entity_id
_entity_poly.type
_entity_poly.pdbx_seq_one_letter_code
_entity_poly.pdbx_strand_id
1 'polypeptide(L)'
;MKSLKVSSFCLGMIGSTLLRHRSKPRVYIGCMKSGPVLAQKGVKYHEPEYWKFGEDGNKYFRHATGQIYAISKDLATYISVNRLAFLVNFLILIFLSKFSSETDLVFAFSHMLHKYANEDVSLGSWFIGLDVEHIDDRSLCCQTPPDCEWKTQAGNSCAASFDWSCSGICKSVERMKEVHQLCGEGDEAIWHTSF
;
A
#
# COMPACT_ATOMS: atom_id res chain seq x y z
N MET A 1 -15.76 -0.26 7.19
CA MET A 1 -15.25 -1.01 6.03
C MET A 1 -14.95 -0.03 4.92
N LYS A 2 -13.69 0.11 4.46
CA LYS A 2 -13.42 0.82 3.20
C LYS A 2 -14.04 -0.05 2.10
N SER A 3 -15.13 0.38 1.48
CA SER A 3 -15.53 -0.19 0.21
C SER A 3 -14.39 0.05 -0.78
N LEU A 4 -13.83 -1.02 -1.36
CA LEU A 4 -12.88 -0.88 -2.46
C LEU A 4 -13.58 -0.10 -3.57
N LYS A 5 -13.01 1.03 -4.00
CA LYS A 5 -13.55 1.85 -5.08
C LYS A 5 -12.74 1.70 -6.38
N VAL A 6 -11.66 0.90 -6.37
CA VAL A 6 -10.93 0.57 -7.60
C VAL A 6 -11.88 -0.12 -8.56
N SER A 7 -12.04 0.45 -9.75
CA SER A 7 -12.85 -0.10 -10.83
C SER A 7 -12.01 -0.77 -11.91
N SER A 8 -10.76 -0.33 -12.12
CA SER A 8 -9.84 -0.97 -13.07
C SER A 8 -8.39 -0.56 -12.83
N PHE A 9 -7.46 -1.33 -13.39
CA PHE A 9 -6.03 -1.09 -13.36
C PHE A 9 -5.51 -0.87 -14.79
N CYS A 10 -4.63 0.12 -14.96
CA CYS A 10 -3.90 0.36 -16.20
C CYS A 10 -2.63 -0.52 -16.19
N LEU A 11 -2.72 -1.69 -16.83
CA LEU A 11 -1.73 -2.75 -16.72
C LEU A 11 -0.40 -2.38 -17.36
N GLY A 12 -0.40 -1.66 -18.49
CA GLY A 12 0.82 -1.19 -19.15
C GLY A 12 1.59 -0.18 -18.29
N MET A 13 0.87 0.72 -17.60
CA MET A 13 1.48 1.65 -16.64
C MET A 13 2.10 0.91 -15.45
N ILE A 14 1.33 0.02 -14.82
CA ILE A 14 1.80 -0.78 -13.68
C ILE A 14 3.01 -1.63 -14.12
N GLY A 15 2.92 -2.26 -15.30
CA GLY A 15 4.01 -3.04 -15.89
C GLY A 15 5.28 -2.21 -16.05
N SER A 16 5.17 -0.99 -16.56
CA SER A 16 6.30 -0.07 -16.72
C SER A 16 6.95 0.32 -15.38
N THR A 17 6.14 0.62 -14.37
CA THR A 17 6.62 0.90 -13.00
C THR A 17 7.32 -0.32 -12.40
N LEU A 18 6.74 -1.51 -12.53
CA LEU A 18 7.32 -2.74 -12.00
C LEU A 18 8.61 -3.11 -12.73
N LEU A 19 8.68 -2.97 -14.06
CA LEU A 19 9.89 -3.22 -14.85
C LEU A 19 11.04 -2.28 -14.44
N ARG A 20 10.75 -1.00 -14.20
CA ARG A 20 11.74 -0.01 -13.75
C ARG A 20 12.38 -0.37 -12.41
N HIS A 21 11.64 -1.04 -11.54
CA HIS A 21 12.08 -1.39 -10.19
C HIS A 21 12.33 -2.89 -9.99
N ARG A 22 12.29 -3.69 -11.07
CA ARG A 22 12.39 -5.15 -11.03
C ARG A 22 13.66 -5.67 -10.35
N SER A 23 14.79 -4.99 -10.58
CA SER A 23 16.10 -5.39 -10.05
C SER A 23 16.40 -4.82 -8.65
N LYS A 24 15.54 -3.93 -8.13
CA LYS A 24 15.75 -3.33 -6.81
C LYS A 24 15.24 -4.29 -5.72
N PRO A 25 16.10 -4.77 -4.80
CA PRO A 25 15.65 -5.53 -3.65
C PRO A 25 14.96 -4.60 -2.65
N ARG A 26 14.07 -5.16 -1.83
CA ARG A 26 13.42 -4.49 -0.69
C ARG A 26 12.85 -3.11 -1.01
N VAL A 27 11.99 -3.03 -2.03
CA VAL A 27 11.27 -1.80 -2.38
C VAL A 27 9.80 -1.86 -1.99
N TYR A 28 9.28 -0.71 -1.56
CA TYR A 28 7.87 -0.42 -1.34
C TYR A 28 7.48 0.78 -2.20
N ILE A 29 6.61 0.55 -3.18
CA ILE A 29 6.25 1.48 -4.24
C ILE A 29 4.79 1.87 -4.08
N GLY A 30 4.50 3.16 -4.16
CA GLY A 30 3.17 3.68 -3.95
C GLY A 30 3.12 5.18 -4.14
N CYS A 31 1.93 5.76 -4.01
CA CYS A 31 1.79 7.20 -3.85
C CYS A 31 2.26 7.58 -2.45
N MET A 32 3.51 8.01 -2.27
CA MET A 32 4.04 8.25 -0.93
C MET A 32 3.54 9.59 -0.40
N LYS A 33 2.90 9.57 0.77
CA LYS A 33 2.48 10.78 1.48
C LYS A 33 3.10 10.87 2.87
N SER A 34 3.19 12.10 3.36
CA SER A 34 3.32 12.44 4.77
C SER A 34 2.34 13.57 5.05
N GLY A 35 1.69 13.55 6.21
CA GLY A 35 0.61 14.48 6.53
C GLY A 35 0.29 14.49 8.00
N PRO A 36 -0.46 15.47 8.50
CA PRO A 36 -0.68 15.66 9.93
C PRO A 36 -1.34 14.45 10.58
N VAL A 37 -0.90 14.14 11.80
CA VAL A 37 -1.52 13.12 12.65
C VAL A 37 -2.88 13.64 13.13
N LEU A 38 -3.90 12.78 13.09
CA LEU A 38 -5.27 13.15 13.42
C LEU A 38 -5.50 13.02 14.93
N ALA A 39 -5.12 14.05 15.70
CA ALA A 39 -5.24 14.06 17.17
C ALA A 39 -6.65 14.41 17.70
N GLN A 40 -7.53 14.95 16.86
CA GLN A 40 -8.86 15.39 17.29
C GLN A 40 -9.84 14.22 17.47
N LYS A 41 -10.42 14.06 18.66
CA LYS A 41 -11.44 13.04 18.90
C LYS A 41 -12.66 13.26 18.00
N GLY A 42 -13.22 12.18 17.48
CA GLY A 42 -14.43 12.20 16.63
C GLY A 42 -14.17 12.28 15.13
N VAL A 43 -12.93 12.52 14.68
CA VAL A 43 -12.57 12.41 13.26
C VAL A 43 -12.27 10.97 12.87
N LYS A 44 -12.51 10.64 11.60
CA LYS A 44 -12.20 9.31 11.05
C LYS A 44 -10.68 9.07 11.12
N TYR A 45 -10.28 7.92 11.64
CA TYR A 45 -8.87 7.58 11.92
C TYR A 45 -8.20 8.49 12.96
N HIS A 46 -8.97 9.03 13.90
CA HIS A 46 -8.42 9.66 15.11
C HIS A 46 -7.43 8.71 15.78
N GLU A 47 -6.23 9.21 16.04
CA GLU A 47 -5.21 8.44 16.72
C GLU A 47 -5.18 8.71 18.23
N PRO A 48 -5.61 7.75 19.07
CA PRO A 48 -5.65 7.96 20.51
C PRO A 48 -4.25 8.15 21.10
N GLU A 49 -3.23 7.57 20.47
CA GLU A 49 -1.84 7.69 20.87
C GLU A 49 -1.06 8.68 19.99
N TYR A 50 -1.70 9.74 19.50
CA TYR A 50 -1.09 10.77 18.63
C TYR A 50 0.18 11.40 19.23
N TRP A 51 0.28 11.45 20.56
CA TRP A 51 1.45 11.94 21.30
C TRP A 51 2.74 11.16 21.00
N LYS A 52 2.64 9.92 20.50
CA LYS A 52 3.81 9.11 20.09
C LYS A 52 4.54 9.68 18.88
N PHE A 53 3.87 10.51 18.10
CA PHE A 53 4.45 11.12 16.92
C PHE A 53 5.23 12.43 17.25
N GLY A 54 5.25 12.87 18.51
CA GLY A 54 5.82 14.15 18.98
C GLY A 54 4.78 15.12 19.58
N GLU A 55 5.04 16.44 19.54
CA GLU A 55 4.13 17.52 20.00
C GLU A 55 3.05 17.92 18.97
N ASP A 56 2.20 18.90 19.24
CA ASP A 56 1.11 19.27 18.32
C ASP A 56 1.61 19.70 16.92
N GLY A 57 1.11 19.03 15.88
CA GLY A 57 1.45 19.32 14.48
C GLY A 57 2.26 18.23 13.76
N ASN A 58 2.65 17.14 14.45
CA ASN A 58 3.44 16.07 13.82
C ASN A 58 2.78 15.48 12.59
N LYS A 59 3.62 14.90 11.74
CA LYS A 59 3.19 14.19 10.54
C LYS A 59 3.37 12.69 10.71
N TYR A 60 2.43 11.93 10.15
CA TYR A 60 2.65 10.50 9.91
C TYR A 60 3.95 10.29 9.14
N PHE A 61 4.62 9.20 9.46
CA PHE A 61 5.75 8.70 8.68
C PHE A 61 5.39 8.57 7.20
N ARG A 62 6.39 8.56 6.32
CA ARG A 62 6.16 8.37 4.90
C ARG A 62 5.53 6.99 4.65
N HIS A 63 4.38 6.95 4.00
CA HIS A 63 3.66 5.71 3.69
C HIS A 63 2.92 5.86 2.36
N ALA A 64 2.62 4.73 1.69
CA ALA A 64 1.79 4.79 0.49
C ALA A 64 0.34 5.10 0.88
N THR A 65 -0.28 6.02 0.17
CA THR A 65 -1.71 6.32 0.27
C THR A 65 -2.45 5.81 -0.94
N GLY A 66 -3.67 5.36 -0.73
CA GLY A 66 -4.54 4.90 -1.80
C GLY A 66 -4.88 3.43 -1.62
N GLN A 67 -5.31 2.80 -2.70
CA GLN A 67 -5.84 1.44 -2.68
C GLN A 67 -4.82 0.42 -3.19
N ILE A 68 -3.67 0.87 -3.70
CA ILE A 68 -2.68 0.05 -4.39
C ILE A 68 -1.29 0.49 -3.98
N TYR A 69 -0.46 -0.49 -3.69
CA TYR A 69 0.98 -0.37 -3.53
C TYR A 69 1.61 -1.65 -4.11
N ALA A 70 2.90 -1.59 -4.42
CA ALA A 70 3.68 -2.75 -4.81
C ALA A 70 4.85 -2.93 -3.85
N ILE A 71 5.24 -4.18 -3.66
CA ILE A 71 6.47 -4.55 -2.94
C ILE A 71 7.28 -5.49 -3.80
N SER A 72 8.60 -5.47 -3.64
CA SER A 72 9.48 -6.38 -4.37
C SER A 72 9.28 -7.84 -3.95
N LYS A 73 9.63 -8.76 -4.86
CA LYS A 73 9.46 -10.21 -4.66
C LYS A 73 10.20 -10.73 -3.43
N ASP A 74 11.42 -10.26 -3.20
CA ASP A 74 12.24 -10.62 -2.05
C ASP A 74 11.62 -10.15 -0.74
N LEU A 75 11.07 -8.92 -0.71
CA LEU A 75 10.35 -8.39 0.44
C LEU A 75 9.05 -9.17 0.69
N ALA A 76 8.27 -9.47 -0.35
CA ALA A 76 7.07 -10.30 -0.23
C ALA A 76 7.39 -11.71 0.29
N THR A 77 8.49 -12.29 -0.18
CA THR A 77 8.98 -13.60 0.27
C THR A 77 9.38 -13.54 1.74
N TYR A 78 10.13 -12.51 2.14
CA TYR A 78 10.53 -12.28 3.53
C TYR A 78 9.30 -12.17 4.46
N ILE A 79 8.30 -11.38 4.07
CA ILE A 79 7.04 -11.24 4.84
C ILE A 79 6.30 -12.58 4.94
N SER A 80 6.22 -13.34 3.83
CA SER A 80 5.52 -14.63 3.77
C SER A 80 6.16 -15.70 4.65
N VAL A 81 7.49 -15.78 4.65
CA VAL A 81 8.26 -16.67 5.53
C VAL A 81 8.04 -16.29 7.00
N ASN A 82 8.07 -14.98 7.29
CA ASN A 82 7.91 -14.45 8.65
C ASN A 82 6.45 -14.14 9.00
N ARG A 83 5.46 -14.72 8.30
CA ARG A 83 4.03 -14.40 8.47
C ARG A 83 3.53 -14.51 9.91
N LEU A 84 4.13 -15.39 10.71
CA LEU A 84 3.79 -15.54 12.12
C LEU A 84 4.09 -14.27 12.92
N ALA A 85 5.13 -13.51 12.58
CA ALA A 85 5.45 -12.22 13.20
C ALA A 85 4.47 -11.09 12.82
N PHE A 86 3.77 -11.19 11.67
CA PHE A 86 2.80 -10.20 11.20
C PHE A 86 1.34 -10.55 11.54
N LEU A 87 1.05 -11.82 11.88
CA LEU A 87 -0.30 -12.32 12.19
C LEU A 87 -0.57 -12.52 13.68
N VAL A 88 0.41 -12.32 14.57
CA VAL A 88 0.20 -12.47 16.02
C VAL A 88 -0.58 -11.30 16.62
N ASN A 89 -1.90 -11.35 16.44
CA ASN A 89 -2.87 -10.73 17.35
C ASN A 89 -3.93 -11.73 17.86
N PHE A 90 -3.78 -13.04 17.65
CA PHE A 90 -4.81 -14.00 18.11
C PHE A 90 -4.35 -15.35 18.67
N LEU A 91 -3.05 -15.67 18.75
CA LEU A 91 -2.63 -17.06 19.07
C LEU A 91 -1.40 -17.21 19.97
N ILE A 92 -1.05 -16.19 20.76
CA ILE A 92 -0.05 -16.33 21.83
C ILE A 92 -0.78 -16.53 23.16
N LEU A 93 -1.37 -17.71 23.36
CA LEU A 93 -1.70 -18.21 24.71
C LEU A 93 -1.53 -19.74 24.83
N ILE A 94 -1.09 -20.47 23.80
CA ILE A 94 -1.03 -21.95 23.87
C ILE A 94 0.40 -22.53 23.78
N PHE A 95 1.41 -21.78 23.34
CA PHE A 95 2.75 -22.36 23.08
C PHE A 95 3.84 -22.03 24.11
N LEU A 96 3.48 -21.70 25.36
CA LEU A 96 4.44 -21.53 26.47
C LEU A 96 4.73 -22.83 27.25
N SER A 97 4.87 -23.99 26.60
CA SER A 97 5.19 -25.21 27.36
C SER A 97 6.10 -26.25 26.71
N LYS A 98 6.61 -26.07 25.49
CA LYS A 98 7.51 -27.09 24.92
C LYS A 98 8.38 -26.59 23.77
N PHE A 99 9.52 -25.98 24.10
CA PHE A 99 10.75 -26.20 23.32
C PHE A 99 11.97 -25.80 24.16
N SER A 100 12.78 -26.79 24.52
CA SER A 100 14.03 -26.69 25.27
C SER A 100 15.12 -27.41 24.48
N SER A 101 16.35 -26.87 24.53
CA SER A 101 17.60 -27.22 23.81
C SER A 101 17.55 -26.90 22.31
N GLU A 102 18.46 -26.14 21.69
CA GLU A 102 19.84 -25.73 21.98
C GLU A 102 20.01 -24.27 21.49
N THR A 103 21.02 -23.57 22.01
CA THR A 103 21.24 -22.14 21.77
C THR A 103 21.57 -21.82 20.31
N ASP A 104 20.61 -21.21 19.62
CA ASP A 104 20.87 -20.10 18.73
C ASP A 104 19.96 -18.95 19.15
N LEU A 105 20.51 -17.74 19.17
CA LEU A 105 19.87 -16.51 19.63
C LEU A 105 18.43 -16.42 19.11
N VAL A 106 17.45 -16.68 19.99
CA VAL A 106 16.04 -16.41 19.70
C VAL A 106 15.88 -14.90 19.77
N PHE A 107 16.03 -14.22 18.64
CA PHE A 107 15.45 -12.88 18.49
C PHE A 107 13.94 -13.04 18.55
N ALA A 108 13.40 -12.97 19.77
CA ALA A 108 11.98 -12.83 19.99
C ALA A 108 11.55 -11.46 19.45
N PHE A 109 11.18 -11.38 18.17
CA PHE A 109 10.37 -10.28 17.64
C PHE A 109 8.93 -10.43 18.16
N SER A 110 8.78 -10.37 19.48
CA SER A 110 7.47 -10.26 20.12
C SER A 110 7.00 -8.81 19.94
N HIS A 111 5.85 -8.60 19.31
CA HIS A 111 5.09 -7.33 19.31
C HIS A 111 5.64 -6.07 18.60
N MET A 112 6.71 -6.09 17.77
CA MET A 112 7.33 -4.82 17.34
C MET A 112 6.52 -3.92 16.38
N LEU A 113 5.55 -4.45 15.64
CA LEU A 113 4.91 -3.69 14.57
C LEU A 113 3.59 -3.09 15.03
N HIS A 114 3.69 -1.84 15.49
CA HIS A 114 2.55 -1.06 15.99
C HIS A 114 1.45 -0.95 14.94
N LYS A 115 0.20 -1.07 15.38
CA LYS A 115 -0.99 -0.89 14.54
C LYS A 115 -1.62 0.46 14.85
N TYR A 116 -1.55 1.34 13.88
CA TYR A 116 -2.17 2.65 13.85
C TYR A 116 -3.65 2.52 13.43
N ALA A 117 -4.51 3.48 13.80
CA ALA A 117 -5.91 3.52 13.36
C ALA A 117 -6.02 3.56 11.83
N ASN A 118 -5.01 4.13 11.16
CA ASN A 118 -4.86 4.02 9.72
C ASN A 118 -3.97 2.82 9.36
N GLU A 119 -4.55 1.86 8.62
CA GLU A 119 -3.85 0.67 8.14
C GLU A 119 -2.67 1.00 7.21
N ASP A 120 -2.79 2.06 6.40
CA ASP A 120 -1.77 2.49 5.46
C ASP A 120 -0.53 3.03 6.22
N VAL A 121 -0.79 3.73 7.34
CA VAL A 121 0.27 4.22 8.25
C VAL A 121 0.94 3.06 8.99
N SER A 122 0.15 2.06 9.40
CA SER A 122 0.68 0.81 9.98
C SER A 122 1.67 0.16 9.03
N LEU A 123 1.24 -0.10 7.80
CA LEU A 123 2.09 -0.73 6.79
C LEU A 123 3.38 0.05 6.50
N GLY A 124 3.27 1.37 6.32
CA GLY A 124 4.46 2.22 6.10
C GLY A 124 5.42 2.19 7.28
N SER A 125 4.91 2.24 8.52
CA SER A 125 5.76 2.15 9.71
C SER A 125 6.50 0.82 9.81
N TRP A 126 5.87 -0.27 9.36
CA TRP A 126 6.50 -1.59 9.35
C TRP A 126 7.63 -1.65 8.33
N PHE A 127 7.43 -1.08 7.15
CA PHE A 127 8.45 -0.99 6.12
C PHE A 127 9.62 -0.07 6.49
N ILE A 128 9.39 0.95 7.31
CA ILE A 128 10.49 1.73 7.92
C ILE A 128 11.29 0.87 8.89
N GLY A 129 10.62 0.13 9.79
CA GLY A 129 11.30 -0.76 10.74
C GLY A 129 12.06 -1.91 10.06
N LEU A 130 11.64 -2.29 8.85
CA LEU A 130 12.30 -3.27 7.99
C LEU A 130 13.28 -2.64 7.00
N ASP A 131 13.68 -1.37 7.15
CA ASP A 131 14.65 -0.71 6.27
C ASP A 131 14.36 -0.92 4.76
N VAL A 132 13.11 -0.71 4.38
CA VAL A 132 12.62 -0.86 3.00
C VAL A 132 12.68 0.49 2.27
N GLU A 133 13.16 0.49 1.03
CA GLU A 133 13.22 1.69 0.20
C GLU A 133 11.80 2.12 -0.22
N HIS A 134 11.40 3.34 0.18
CA HIS A 134 10.10 3.92 -0.16
C HIS A 134 10.18 4.70 -1.48
N ILE A 135 9.54 4.19 -2.53
CA ILE A 135 9.51 4.80 -3.86
C ILE A 135 8.18 5.53 -4.06
N ASP A 136 8.28 6.85 -4.26
CA ASP A 136 7.14 7.72 -4.58
C ASP A 136 6.86 7.69 -6.08
N ASP A 137 5.90 6.86 -6.49
CA ASP A 137 5.42 6.84 -7.87
C ASP A 137 4.12 7.64 -7.99
N ARG A 138 4.24 8.83 -8.61
CA ARG A 138 3.12 9.76 -8.79
C ARG A 138 2.06 9.26 -9.76
N SER A 139 2.33 8.26 -10.59
CA SER A 139 1.30 7.60 -11.41
C SER A 139 0.29 6.83 -10.57
N LEU A 140 0.68 6.44 -9.34
CA LEU A 140 -0.19 5.78 -8.36
C LEU A 140 -0.99 6.78 -7.51
N CYS A 141 -0.73 8.09 -7.64
CA CYS A 141 -1.38 9.14 -6.86
C CYS A 141 -2.67 9.65 -7.48
N CYS A 142 -3.76 8.89 -7.43
CA CYS A 142 -5.08 9.33 -7.92
C CYS A 142 -6.13 9.09 -6.84
N GLN A 143 -6.31 10.06 -5.95
CA GLN A 143 -7.10 9.88 -4.73
C GLN A 143 -8.57 10.25 -4.92
N THR A 144 -8.87 11.14 -5.85
CA THR A 144 -10.22 11.66 -6.11
C THR A 144 -10.51 11.73 -7.61
N PRO A 145 -11.79 11.75 -8.05
CA PRO A 145 -12.13 11.88 -9.46
C PRO A 145 -11.56 13.17 -10.10
N PRO A 146 -11.64 14.37 -9.47
CA PRO A 146 -11.02 15.57 -10.01
C PRO A 146 -9.51 15.47 -10.20
N ASP A 147 -8.79 14.81 -9.28
CA ASP A 147 -7.34 14.60 -9.41
C ASP A 147 -7.02 13.73 -10.64
N CYS A 148 -7.85 12.71 -10.88
CA CYS A 148 -7.71 11.80 -12.01
C CYS A 148 -7.97 12.53 -13.33
N GLU A 149 -9.08 13.26 -13.43
CA GLU A 149 -9.45 14.03 -14.61
C GLU A 149 -8.40 15.10 -14.96
N TRP A 150 -7.93 15.85 -13.96
CA TRP A 150 -6.89 16.87 -14.13
C TRP A 150 -5.57 16.25 -14.63
N LYS A 151 -5.19 15.11 -14.07
CA LYS A 151 -3.98 14.40 -14.48
C LYS A 151 -4.07 13.89 -15.92
N THR A 152 -5.20 13.33 -16.31
CA THR A 152 -5.47 12.92 -17.69
C THR A 152 -5.39 14.10 -18.65
N GLN A 153 -5.96 15.26 -18.29
CA GLN A 153 -5.86 16.50 -19.09
C GLN A 153 -4.42 17.01 -19.23
N ALA A 154 -3.59 16.80 -18.19
CA ALA A 154 -2.17 17.12 -18.21
C ALA A 154 -1.30 16.05 -18.91
N GLY A 155 -1.90 15.05 -19.57
CA GLY A 155 -1.19 13.98 -20.26
C GLY A 155 -0.55 12.94 -19.32
N ASN A 156 -0.94 12.90 -18.05
CA ASN A 156 -0.46 11.93 -17.06
C ASN A 156 -1.60 10.99 -16.68
N SER A 157 -1.63 9.77 -17.22
CA SER A 157 -2.64 8.78 -16.84
C SER A 157 -2.46 8.32 -15.38
N CYS A 158 -3.56 7.86 -14.78
CA CYS A 158 -3.56 7.22 -13.46
C CYS A 158 -3.40 5.71 -13.61
N ALA A 159 -2.57 5.07 -12.78
CA ALA A 159 -2.38 3.62 -12.85
C ALA A 159 -3.63 2.80 -12.46
N ALA A 160 -4.63 3.44 -11.85
CA ALA A 160 -5.91 2.84 -11.55
C ALA A 160 -7.05 3.85 -11.66
N SER A 161 -8.20 3.37 -12.12
CA SER A 161 -9.45 4.11 -12.16
C SER A 161 -10.32 3.75 -10.96
N PHE A 162 -11.15 4.71 -10.53
CA PHE A 162 -12.03 4.55 -9.38
C PHE A 162 -13.47 4.81 -9.77
N ASP A 163 -14.35 3.89 -9.40
CA ASP A 163 -15.79 4.10 -9.47
C ASP A 163 -16.31 4.51 -8.10
N TRP A 164 -16.84 5.73 -8.03
CA TRP A 164 -17.38 6.29 -6.80
C TRP A 164 -18.86 5.96 -6.62
N SER A 165 -19.53 5.53 -7.70
CA SER A 165 -20.95 5.19 -7.71
C SER A 165 -21.22 3.80 -7.12
N CYS A 166 -20.20 2.96 -6.99
CA CYS A 166 -20.34 1.64 -6.39
C CYS A 166 -19.05 1.13 -5.73
N SER A 167 -19.14 -0.02 -5.06
CA SER A 167 -17.98 -0.70 -4.48
C SER A 167 -17.53 -1.80 -5.45
N GLY A 168 -16.32 -1.72 -6.00
CA GLY A 168 -15.79 -2.64 -7.01
C GLY A 168 -16.13 -2.24 -8.46
N ILE A 169 -16.21 -3.23 -9.36
CA ILE A 169 -16.42 -2.99 -10.80
C ILE A 169 -17.91 -3.14 -11.14
N CYS A 170 -18.61 -2.02 -11.31
CA CYS A 170 -20.01 -2.01 -11.75
C CYS A 170 -20.12 -1.78 -13.25
N LYS A 171 -21.04 -2.49 -13.90
CA LYS A 171 -21.22 -2.46 -15.36
C LYS A 171 -19.88 -2.70 -16.06
N SER A 172 -19.16 -3.72 -15.58
CA SER A 172 -17.77 -3.99 -15.94
C SER A 172 -17.60 -4.20 -17.43
N VAL A 173 -18.53 -4.91 -18.06
CA VAL A 173 -18.51 -5.21 -19.51
C VAL A 173 -18.69 -3.94 -20.33
N GLU A 174 -19.65 -3.09 -19.96
CA GLU A 174 -19.94 -1.85 -20.69
C GLU A 174 -18.85 -0.81 -20.51
N ARG A 175 -18.25 -0.74 -19.32
CA ARG A 175 -17.31 0.31 -18.94
C ARG A 175 -15.84 -0.04 -19.13
N MET A 176 -15.50 -1.30 -19.36
CA MET A 176 -14.10 -1.70 -19.58
C MET A 176 -13.46 -0.91 -20.74
N LYS A 177 -14.22 -0.67 -21.82
CA LYS A 177 -13.75 0.07 -23.00
C LYS A 177 -13.45 1.54 -22.68
N GLU A 178 -14.34 2.21 -21.97
CA GLU A 178 -14.16 3.59 -21.52
C GLU A 178 -12.95 3.70 -20.58
N VAL A 179 -12.84 2.78 -19.62
CA VAL A 179 -11.76 2.78 -18.64
C VAL A 179 -10.40 2.49 -19.28
N HIS A 180 -10.33 1.60 -20.26
CA HIS A 180 -9.10 1.34 -21.01
C HIS A 180 -8.66 2.57 -21.82
N GLN A 181 -9.60 3.29 -22.46
CA GLN A 181 -9.29 4.54 -23.16
C GLN A 181 -8.74 5.62 -22.23
N LEU A 182 -9.26 5.70 -20.99
CA LEU A 182 -8.76 6.63 -19.97
C LEU A 182 -7.33 6.32 -19.50
N CYS A 183 -6.88 5.07 -19.59
CA CYS A 183 -5.50 4.71 -19.31
C CYS A 183 -4.51 5.27 -20.35
N GLY A 184 -4.99 5.60 -21.56
CA GLY A 184 -4.13 6.07 -22.65
C GLY A 184 -3.08 5.04 -23.08
N GLU A 185 -3.33 3.76 -22.81
CA GLU A 185 -2.47 2.65 -23.22
C GLU A 185 -2.68 2.38 -24.71
N GLY A 186 -1.61 2.19 -25.47
CA GLY A 186 -1.72 1.73 -26.86
C GLY A 186 -2.24 0.28 -26.91
N ASP A 187 -2.86 -0.11 -28.03
CA ASP A 187 -3.49 -1.43 -28.20
C ASP A 187 -2.54 -2.62 -27.92
N GLU A 188 -1.22 -2.41 -28.00
CA GLU A 188 -0.20 -3.43 -27.76
C GLU A 188 0.50 -3.36 -26.39
N ALA A 189 0.11 -2.41 -25.51
CA ALA A 189 0.79 -2.18 -24.23
C ALA A 189 0.78 -3.39 -23.29
N ILE A 190 -0.23 -4.25 -23.41
CA ILE A 190 -0.38 -5.48 -22.61
C ILE A 190 0.36 -6.67 -23.24
N TRP A 191 0.43 -6.72 -24.58
CA TRP A 191 0.93 -7.88 -25.33
C TRP A 191 2.46 -7.95 -25.42
N HIS A 192 3.15 -6.82 -25.24
CA HIS A 192 4.63 -6.77 -25.20
C HIS A 192 5.23 -6.79 -23.78
N THR A 193 4.39 -6.70 -22.74
CA THR A 193 4.85 -6.84 -21.35
C THR A 193 5.18 -8.31 -21.05
N SER A 194 6.46 -8.66 -21.18
CA SER A 194 7.00 -9.92 -20.66
C SER A 194 7.31 -9.76 -19.16
N PHE A 195 6.43 -10.30 -18.32
CA PHE A 195 6.59 -10.33 -16.86
C PHE A 195 7.61 -11.37 -16.41
#